data_AF-A0AA39W3M7-F1
#
_entry.id   AF-A0AA39W3M7-F1
#
_cell.length_a   1.000
_cell.length_b   1.000
_cell.length_c   1.000
_cell.angle_alpha   90.00
_cell.angle_beta   90.00
_cell.angle_gamma   90.00
#
_symmetry.space_group_name_H-M   'P 1'
#
loop_
_entity.id
_entity.type
_entity.pdbx_description
1 polymer ?
#
loop_
_entity_poly.entity_id
_entity_poly.type
_entity_poly.pdbx_seq_one_letter_code
_entity_poly.pdbx_strand_id
1 'polypeptide(L)'
;MDEAAHVCSDYRPTAKQLWKPPVGTVELGVIGCKNLLPMKTVNGKGTTDAYVVAKYASKWIRTRTVSDSLEPRWNEQYTWKVYDPCTVLSIGIFDSFEVFDADNVDREAAPTRPDFRMVKCGYVFLH
;
A
#
# COMPACT_ATOMS: atom_id res chain seq x y z
N MET A 1 22.12 5.05 -22.03
CA MET A 1 21.04 4.08 -22.29
C MET A 1 19.80 4.72 -21.69
N ASP A 2 19.15 5.56 -22.50
CA ASP A 2 18.03 6.43 -22.12
C ASP A 2 16.77 5.59 -21.88
N GLU A 3 16.46 5.32 -20.62
CA GLU A 3 15.12 4.86 -20.26
C GLU A 3 14.16 6.04 -20.41
N ALA A 4 13.26 5.91 -21.38
CA ALA A 4 12.31 6.93 -21.75
C ALA A 4 11.48 7.40 -20.55
N ALA A 5 11.67 8.65 -20.13
CA ALA A 5 10.83 9.35 -19.16
C ALA A 5 9.35 9.49 -19.58
N HIS A 6 8.98 8.89 -20.71
CA HIS A 6 7.66 8.93 -21.33
C HIS A 6 6.71 7.80 -20.90
N VAL A 7 7.14 6.87 -20.04
CA VAL A 7 6.35 5.70 -19.61
C VAL A 7 5.75 5.88 -18.20
N CYS A 8 5.37 7.11 -17.84
CA CYS A 8 4.65 7.39 -16.60
C CYS A 8 3.33 8.07 -16.90
N SER A 9 2.21 7.49 -16.48
CA SER A 9 0.87 8.04 -16.71
C SER A 9 0.65 9.40 -16.04
N ASP A 10 1.46 9.72 -15.03
CA ASP A 10 1.46 10.99 -14.31
C ASP A 10 2.60 11.94 -14.75
N TYR A 11 3.27 11.69 -15.89
CA TYR A 11 4.32 12.60 -16.38
C TYR A 11 3.73 13.98 -16.67
N ARG A 12 4.18 14.96 -15.88
CA ARG A 12 3.78 16.36 -16.00
C ARG A 12 5.00 17.19 -16.40
N PRO A 13 5.00 17.79 -17.60
CA PRO A 13 6.04 18.73 -17.99
C PRO A 13 6.17 19.86 -16.95
N THR A 14 7.37 20.37 -16.72
CA THR A 14 7.59 21.51 -15.81
C THR A 14 6.78 22.74 -16.25
N ALA A 15 6.54 22.88 -17.56
CA ALA A 15 5.65 23.87 -18.13
C ALA A 15 4.17 23.48 -17.92
N LYS A 16 3.48 24.19 -17.01
CA LYS A 16 2.07 23.94 -16.66
C LYS A 16 1.08 23.98 -17.84
N GLN A 17 1.40 24.72 -18.91
CA GLN A 17 0.54 24.81 -20.10
C GLN A 17 0.41 23.48 -20.86
N LEU A 18 1.32 22.53 -20.67
CA LEU A 18 1.31 21.23 -21.35
C LEU A 18 0.62 20.13 -20.54
N TRP A 19 0.01 20.45 -19.41
CA TRP A 19 -0.65 19.48 -18.56
C TRP A 19 -1.98 19.05 -19.18
N LYS A 20 -2.14 17.74 -19.40
CA LYS A 20 -3.41 17.17 -19.83
C LYS A 20 -4.43 17.30 -18.68
N PRO A 21 -5.68 17.69 -18.96
CA PRO A 21 -6.74 17.62 -17.95
C PRO A 21 -6.95 16.15 -17.55
N PRO A 22 -7.41 15.89 -16.32
CA PRO A 22 -7.79 14.54 -15.92
C PRO A 22 -8.99 14.05 -16.74
N VAL A 23 -8.95 12.78 -17.15
CA VAL A 23 -10.04 12.12 -17.90
C VAL A 23 -11.16 11.64 -16.97
N GLY A 24 -10.89 11.50 -15.68
CA GLY A 24 -11.85 11.02 -14.70
C GLY A 24 -11.29 10.99 -13.28
N THR A 25 -12.02 10.32 -12.39
CA THR A 25 -11.66 10.13 -10.98
C THR A 25 -11.88 8.67 -10.57
N VAL A 26 -10.96 8.13 -9.78
CA VAL A 26 -11.07 6.81 -9.17
C VAL A 26 -11.23 6.97 -7.68
N GLU A 27 -12.20 6.26 -7.11
CA GLU A 27 -12.45 6.20 -5.68
C GLU A 27 -12.22 4.78 -5.19
N LEU A 28 -11.37 4.65 -4.16
CA LEU A 28 -11.08 3.39 -3.49
C LEU A 28 -11.55 3.45 -2.05
N GLY A 29 -12.54 2.62 -1.71
CA GLY A 29 -12.92 2.36 -0.33
C GLY A 29 -12.19 1.13 0.22
N VAL A 30 -11.32 1.34 1.21
CA VAL A 30 -10.66 0.27 1.99
C VAL A 30 -11.46 0.03 3.26
N ILE A 31 -12.45 -0.87 3.18
CA ILE A 31 -13.40 -1.14 4.28
C ILE A 31 -12.76 -2.07 5.34
N GLY A 32 -12.37 -3.27 4.93
CA GLY A 32 -11.85 -4.29 5.84
C GLY A 32 -11.50 -5.59 5.14
N CYS A 33 -10.94 -6.53 5.90
CA CYS A 33 -10.68 -7.90 5.45
C CYS A 33 -11.20 -8.89 6.49
N LYS A 34 -11.40 -10.14 6.07
CA LYS A 34 -11.78 -11.25 6.96
C LYS A 34 -10.95 -12.47 6.63
N ASN A 35 -10.79 -13.35 7.61
CA ASN A 35 -10.07 -14.61 7.49
C ASN A 35 -8.62 -14.41 7.01
N LEU A 36 -7.93 -13.41 7.57
CA LEU A 36 -6.48 -13.32 7.36
C LEU A 36 -5.79 -14.52 8.01
N LEU A 37 -4.70 -14.95 7.39
CA LEU A 37 -3.82 -15.94 8.00
C LEU A 37 -3.07 -15.28 9.16
N PRO A 38 -2.97 -15.95 10.33
CA PRO A 38 -2.16 -15.46 11.44
C PRO A 38 -0.69 -15.42 11.02
N MET A 39 -0.08 -14.24 11.13
CA MET A 39 1.33 -14.03 10.77
C MET A 39 2.26 -14.08 11.98
N LYS A 40 1.73 -13.86 13.19
CA LYS A 40 2.45 -13.97 14.46
C LYS A 40 1.58 -14.65 15.53
N THR A 41 2.21 -15.06 16.63
CA THR A 41 1.51 -15.60 17.81
C THR A 41 1.78 -14.67 18.99
N VAL A 42 0.73 -14.10 19.57
CA VAL A 42 0.79 -13.25 20.75
C VAL A 42 -0.07 -13.88 21.84
N ASN A 43 0.50 -14.10 23.03
CA ASN A 43 -0.19 -14.73 24.16
C ASN A 43 -0.86 -16.09 23.81
N GLY A 44 -0.20 -16.90 22.97
CA GLY A 44 -0.72 -18.20 22.51
C GLY A 44 -1.84 -18.13 21.48
N LYS A 45 -2.21 -16.93 21.01
CA LYS A 45 -3.22 -16.71 19.97
C LYS A 45 -2.55 -16.24 18.68
N GLY A 46 -2.92 -16.84 17.55
CA GLY A 46 -2.49 -16.37 16.23
C GLY A 46 -3.13 -15.01 15.89
N THR A 47 -2.30 -14.03 15.56
CA THR A 47 -2.72 -12.66 15.21
C THR A 47 -1.92 -12.11 14.03
N THR A 48 -2.38 -10.98 13.49
CA THR A 48 -1.79 -10.25 12.36
C THR A 48 -2.01 -8.77 12.57
N ASP A 49 -0.98 -7.96 12.33
CA ASP A 49 -1.03 -6.50 12.36
C ASP A 49 -1.19 -5.98 10.94
N ALA A 50 -2.43 -5.92 10.47
CA ALA A 50 -2.69 -5.74 9.06
C ALA A 50 -2.80 -4.26 8.66
N TYR A 51 -2.18 -3.90 7.53
CA TYR A 51 -2.42 -2.65 6.81
C TYR A 51 -2.51 -2.87 5.31
N VAL A 52 -3.11 -1.94 4.59
CA VAL A 52 -3.28 -1.99 3.14
C VAL A 52 -2.36 -0.98 2.47
N VAL A 53 -1.70 -1.39 1.41
CA VAL A 53 -1.02 -0.51 0.47
C VAL A 53 -1.78 -0.54 -0.85
N ALA A 54 -2.13 0.63 -1.37
CA ALA A 54 -2.64 0.76 -2.72
C ALA A 54 -1.69 1.65 -3.53
N LYS A 55 -1.36 1.20 -4.74
CA LYS A 55 -0.47 1.91 -5.67
C LYS A 55 -1.22 2.20 -6.95
N TYR A 56 -1.25 3.48 -7.32
CA TYR A 56 -1.83 3.99 -8.54
C TYR A 56 -0.78 4.86 -9.24
N ALA A 57 -0.28 4.41 -10.39
CA ALA A 57 0.87 5.03 -11.07
C ALA A 57 2.10 5.16 -10.12
N SER A 58 2.60 6.39 -9.95
CA SER A 58 3.69 6.74 -9.04
C SER A 58 3.22 7.10 -7.62
N LYS A 59 1.91 7.16 -7.39
CA LYS A 59 1.31 7.47 -6.10
C LYS A 59 1.04 6.18 -5.34
N TRP A 60 1.31 6.19 -4.05
CA TRP A 60 0.98 5.10 -3.16
C TRP A 60 0.32 5.65 -1.90
N ILE A 61 -0.58 4.87 -1.32
CA ILE A 61 -1.18 5.12 -0.01
C ILE A 61 -0.91 3.93 0.89
N ARG A 62 -0.91 4.19 2.19
CA ARG A 62 -0.86 3.18 3.23
C ARG A 62 -1.90 3.53 4.28
N THR A 63 -2.78 2.58 4.58
CA THR A 63 -3.75 2.74 5.66
C THR A 63 -3.08 2.68 7.03
N ARG A 64 -3.83 3.00 8.09
CA ARG A 64 -3.38 2.67 9.45
C ARG A 64 -3.19 1.15 9.61
N THR A 65 -2.30 0.76 10.51
CA THR A 65 -2.21 -0.64 10.96
C THR A 65 -3.35 -0.93 11.92
N VAL A 66 -4.01 -2.07 11.73
CA VAL A 66 -4.95 -2.64 12.70
C VAL A 66 -4.27 -3.85 13.32
N SER A 67 -3.86 -3.70 14.58
CA SER A 67 -3.10 -4.72 15.30
C SER A 67 -3.98 -5.85 15.83
N ASP A 68 -3.34 -7.00 16.01
CA ASP A 68 -3.87 -8.19 16.67
C ASP A 68 -5.25 -8.67 16.17
N SER A 69 -5.50 -8.55 14.87
CA SER A 69 -6.80 -8.88 14.27
C SER A 69 -6.68 -9.66 12.97
N LEU A 70 -7.43 -10.77 12.86
CA LEU A 70 -7.60 -11.52 11.62
C LEU A 70 -8.78 -11.00 10.77
N GLU A 71 -9.52 -10.02 11.28
CA GLU A 71 -10.64 -9.35 10.62
C GLU A 71 -10.51 -7.81 10.74
N PRO A 72 -9.43 -7.22 10.18
CA PRO A 72 -9.18 -5.78 10.32
C PRO A 72 -10.23 -4.93 9.61
N ARG A 73 -10.55 -3.77 10.20
CA ARG A 73 -11.42 -2.74 9.61
C ARG A 73 -10.70 -1.40 9.55
N TRP A 74 -10.44 -0.93 8.33
CA TRP A 74 -9.78 0.35 8.09
C TRP A 74 -10.80 1.46 7.94
N ASN A 75 -11.83 1.25 7.10
CA ASN A 75 -12.84 2.24 6.75
C ASN A 75 -12.23 3.56 6.24
N GLU A 76 -11.25 3.44 5.35
CA GLU A 76 -10.54 4.57 4.75
C GLU A 76 -10.94 4.71 3.28
N GLN A 77 -11.08 5.95 2.79
CA GLN A 77 -11.42 6.23 1.40
C GLN A 77 -10.35 7.10 0.76
N TYR A 78 -9.96 6.75 -0.46
CA TYR A 78 -8.94 7.44 -1.23
C TYR A 78 -9.44 7.77 -2.61
N THR A 79 -8.96 8.89 -3.16
CA THR A 79 -9.39 9.38 -4.47
C THR A 79 -8.18 9.83 -5.28
N TRP A 80 -8.13 9.41 -6.55
CA TRP A 80 -7.11 9.85 -7.50
C TRP A 80 -7.74 10.39 -8.77
N LYS A 81 -7.11 11.44 -9.31
CA LYS A 81 -7.39 11.90 -10.67
C LYS A 81 -6.78 10.94 -11.69
N VAL A 82 -7.58 10.53 -12.66
CA VAL A 82 -7.17 9.66 -13.77
C VAL A 82 -6.66 10.53 -14.91
N TYR A 83 -5.46 10.22 -15.41
CA TYR A 83 -4.88 10.89 -16.58
C TYR A 83 -4.68 9.91 -17.76
N ASP A 84 -4.56 8.62 -17.45
CA ASP A 84 -4.43 7.54 -18.40
C ASP A 84 -5.33 6.38 -17.94
N PRO A 85 -6.33 5.96 -18.74
CA PRO A 85 -7.23 4.85 -18.39
C PRO A 85 -6.48 3.51 -18.24
N CYS A 86 -5.32 3.35 -18.88
CA CYS A 86 -4.51 2.14 -18.77
C CYS A 86 -3.69 2.05 -17.47
N THR A 87 -3.82 3.03 -16.56
CA THR A 87 -3.12 3.00 -15.27
C THR A 87 -3.68 1.89 -14.38
N VAL A 88 -2.83 0.96 -13.98
CA VAL A 88 -3.20 -0.13 -13.06
C VAL A 88 -3.26 0.36 -11.61
N LEU A 89 -4.34 -0.01 -10.90
CA LEU A 89 -4.43 0.09 -9.46
C LEU A 89 -4.10 -1.27 -8.83
N SER A 90 -3.01 -1.31 -8.05
CA SER A 90 -2.58 -2.50 -7.33
C SER A 90 -2.86 -2.35 -5.84
N ILE A 91 -3.42 -3.37 -5.20
CA ILE A 91 -3.78 -3.34 -3.78
C ILE A 91 -3.21 -4.59 -3.09
N GLY A 92 -2.53 -4.39 -1.97
CA GLY A 92 -1.97 -5.46 -1.16
C GLY A 92 -2.20 -5.24 0.33
N ILE A 93 -2.46 -6.32 1.05
CA ILE A 93 -2.54 -6.36 2.52
C ILE A 93 -1.22 -6.91 3.05
N PHE A 94 -0.64 -6.25 4.03
CA PHE A 94 0.66 -6.57 4.61
C PHE A 94 0.56 -6.66 6.12
N ASP A 95 1.43 -7.46 6.73
CA ASP A 95 1.64 -7.52 8.17
C ASP A 95 2.73 -6.54 8.60
N SER A 96 2.46 -5.72 9.61
CA SER A 96 3.40 -4.78 10.21
C SER A 96 4.04 -5.45 11.41
N PHE A 97 5.18 -6.11 11.21
CA PHE A 97 5.94 -6.63 12.33
C PHE A 97 6.68 -5.48 13.03
N GLU A 98 6.10 -4.95 14.10
CA GLU A 98 6.84 -4.10 15.02
C GLU A 98 7.79 -5.00 15.81
N VAL A 99 9.09 -4.90 15.52
CA VAL A 99 10.13 -5.50 16.36
C VAL A 99 10.08 -4.73 17.68
N PHE A 100 9.46 -5.30 18.71
CA PHE A 100 9.69 -4.88 20.09
C PHE A 100 11.13 -5.26 20.44
N ASP A 101 12.09 -4.40 20.11
CA ASP A 101 13.46 -4.48 20.66
C ASP A 101 13.41 -4.07 22.14
N ALA A 102 13.03 -5.01 23.00
CA ALA A 102 13.10 -4.81 24.44
C ALA A 102 14.46 -5.20 25.04
N ASP A 103 15.42 -5.74 24.28
CA ASP A 103 16.67 -6.30 24.85
C ASP A 103 17.92 -6.21 23.93
N ASN A 104 18.22 -5.07 23.29
CA ASN A 104 19.58 -4.84 22.77
C ASN A 104 19.96 -3.34 22.78
N VAL A 105 20.43 -2.88 23.94
CA VAL A 105 21.44 -1.81 23.98
C VAL A 105 22.69 -2.39 23.31
N ASP A 106 23.23 -1.71 22.30
CA ASP A 106 24.50 -2.00 21.60
C ASP A 106 24.53 -3.02 20.44
N ARG A 107 23.56 -2.97 19.51
CA ARG A 107 23.87 -3.33 18.12
C ARG A 107 23.39 -2.25 17.18
N GLU A 108 24.32 -1.69 16.42
CA GLU A 108 24.10 -0.82 15.28
C GLU A 108 22.95 -1.38 14.44
N ALA A 109 21.79 -0.73 14.54
CA ALA A 109 20.57 -1.13 13.85
C ALA A 109 20.80 -0.96 12.35
N ALA A 110 21.36 -1.98 11.71
CA ALA A 110 21.16 -2.16 10.29
C ALA A 110 19.64 -2.05 10.07
N PRO A 111 19.16 -1.22 9.13
CA PRO A 111 17.73 -1.06 8.92
C PRO A 111 17.21 -2.43 8.51
N THR A 112 16.65 -3.16 9.47
CA THR A 112 15.97 -4.42 9.25
C THR A 112 14.88 -4.07 8.28
N ARG A 113 15.09 -4.48 7.02
CA ARG A 113 14.10 -4.32 5.96
C ARG A 113 12.81 -4.84 6.56
N PRO A 114 11.74 -4.04 6.65
CA PRO A 114 10.48 -4.54 7.17
C PRO A 114 10.16 -5.78 6.34
N ASP A 115 10.05 -6.94 6.97
CA ASP A 115 9.69 -8.18 6.27
C ASP A 115 8.21 -8.04 5.89
N PHE A 116 7.96 -7.35 4.77
CA PHE A 116 6.63 -7.03 4.28
C PHE A 116 6.01 -8.31 3.71
N ARG A 117 5.52 -9.16 4.61
CA ARG A 117 4.80 -10.37 4.21
C ARG A 117 3.43 -9.97 3.69
N MET A 118 3.26 -10.10 2.39
CA MET A 118 1.99 -9.87 1.73
C MET A 118 1.02 -10.98 2.15
N VAL A 119 -0.04 -10.59 2.84
CA VAL A 119 -1.09 -11.49 3.33
C VAL A 119 -2.12 -11.76 2.21
N LYS A 120 -2.39 -10.76 1.36
CA LYS A 120 -3.31 -10.87 0.23
C LYS A 120 -3.04 -9.79 -0.84
N CYS A 121 -3.26 -10.11 -2.10
CA CYS A 121 -3.11 -9.19 -3.23
C CYS A 121 -4.36 -9.20 -4.13
N GLY A 122 -4.64 -8.07 -4.78
CA GLY A 122 -5.62 -7.95 -5.86
C GLY A 122 -5.24 -6.84 -6.84
N TYR A 123 -5.73 -6.97 -8.08
CA TYR A 123 -5.57 -5.96 -9.14
C TYR A 123 -6.94 -5.45 -9.54
N VAL A 124 -7.04 -4.14 -9.80
CA VAL A 124 -8.23 -3.52 -10.38
C VAL A 124 -7.83 -2.87 -11.69
N PHE A 125 -8.44 -3.31 -12.79
CA PHE A 125 -8.32 -2.67 -14.10
C PHE A 125 -9.44 -1.66 -14.24
N LEU A 126 -9.08 -0.41 -14.50
CA LEU A 126 -10.03 0.65 -14.84
C LEU A 126 -10.38 0.45 -16.33
N HIS A 127 -11.65 0.25 -16.64
CA HIS A 127 -12.15 0.08 -18.02
C HIS A 127 -12.81 1.39 -18.47
#